data_AF-A0A0F9J8G6-F1
#
_entry.id   AF-A0A0F9J8G6-F1
#
_cell.length_a   1.000
_cell.length_b   1.000
_cell.length_c   1.000
_cell.angle_alpha   90.00
_cell.angle_beta   90.00
_cell.angle_gamma   90.00
#
_symmetry.space_group_name_H-M   'P 1'
#
loop_
_entity.id
_entity.type
_entity.pdbx_description
1 polymer ?
#
loop_
_entity_poly.entity_id
_entity_poly.type
_entity_poly.pdbx_seq_one_letter_code
_entity_poly.pdbx_strand_id
1 'polypeptide(L)' 'MEEQKVGRLDKAQRAELKALEGEGQHLQILGGEFRSKQIAFWEELKSKHTLPYGKAHYIKNGFIYTQVMK' A
#
# COMPACT_ATOMS: atom_id res chain seq x y z
N MET A 1 15.55 -10.28 9.65
CA MET A 1 14.85 -9.60 8.54
C MET A 1 15.08 -8.11 8.70
N GLU A 2 15.57 -7.44 7.67
CA GLU A 2 15.83 -6.00 7.66
C GLU A 2 14.72 -5.29 6.86
N GLU A 3 14.21 -4.16 7.39
CA GLU A 3 13.23 -3.32 6.68
C GLU A 3 13.98 -2.40 5.72
N GLN A 4 13.73 -2.51 4.41
CA GLN A 4 14.28 -1.61 3.41
C GLN A 4 13.20 -0.65 2.92
N LYS A 5 13.52 0.65 2.95
CA LYS A 5 12.67 1.70 2.40
C LYS A 5 12.81 1.73 0.87
N VAL A 6 11.69 1.55 0.16
CA VAL A 6 11.65 1.41 -1.31
C VAL A 6 10.81 2.49 -2.01
N GLY A 7 10.09 3.32 -1.25
CA GLY A 7 9.29 4.39 -1.82
C GLY A 7 8.76 5.39 -0.79
N ARG A 8 8.20 6.49 -1.29
CA ARG A 8 7.53 7.52 -0.48
C ARG A 8 6.20 7.85 -1.15
N LEU A 9 5.11 7.78 -0.39
CA LEU A 9 3.81 8.21 -0.89
C LEU A 9 3.80 9.72 -1.10
N ASP A 10 3.32 10.15 -2.26
CA ASP A 10 3.00 11.54 -2.54
C ASP A 10 1.73 12.00 -1.78
N LYS A 11 1.35 13.27 -1.96
CA LYS A 11 0.19 13.84 -1.26
C LYS A 11 -1.13 13.15 -1.65
N ALA A 12 -1.30 12.79 -2.91
CA ALA A 12 -2.51 12.14 -3.41
C ALA A 12 -2.60 10.69 -2.89
N GLN A 13 -1.51 9.94 -2.98
CA GLN A 13 -1.40 8.57 -2.49
C GLN A 13 -1.63 8.46 -0.99
N ARG A 14 -1.19 9.46 -0.21
CA ARG A 14 -1.49 9.53 1.24
C ARG A 14 -2.96 9.77 1.52
N ALA A 15 -3.62 10.63 0.73
CA ALA A 15 -5.03 10.91 0.88
C ALA A 15 -5.87 9.67 0.53
N GLU A 16 -5.51 8.97 -0.55
CA GLU A 16 -6.16 7.74 -0.97
C GLU A 16 -5.98 6.61 0.05
N LEU A 17 -4.75 6.41 0.56
CA LEU A 17 -4.50 5.44 1.63
C LEU A 17 -5.39 5.72 2.86
N LYS A 18 -5.50 6.99 3.28
CA LYS A 18 -6.33 7.37 4.42
C LYS A 18 -7.83 7.14 4.13
N ALA A 19 -8.27 7.38 2.91
CA ALA A 19 -9.63 7.08 2.48
C ALA A 19 -9.90 5.57 2.53
N LEU A 20 -8.96 4.75 2.04
CA LEU A 20 -9.03 3.29 2.12
C LEU A 20 -8.99 2.77 3.56
N GLU A 21 -8.16 3.35 4.43
CA GLU A 21 -8.12 2.99 5.85
C GLU A 21 -9.45 3.32 6.55
N GLY A 22 -10.03 4.50 6.26
CA GLY A 22 -11.34 4.89 6.78
C GLY A 22 -12.47 4.04 6.22
N GLU A 23 -12.49 3.78 4.91
CA GLU A 23 -13.46 2.88 4.27
C GLU A 23 -13.33 1.46 4.83
N GLY A 24 -12.12 0.95 5.05
CA GLY A 24 -11.87 -0.36 5.66
C GLY A 24 -12.33 -0.47 7.10
N GLN A 25 -12.25 0.62 7.86
CA GLN A 25 -12.86 0.70 9.20
C GLN A 25 -14.39 0.65 9.14
N HIS A 26 -15.00 1.20 8.09
CA HIS A 26 -16.45 1.19 7.89
C HIS A 26 -16.97 -0.08 7.20
N LEU A 27 -16.14 -0.79 6.43
CA LEU A 27 -16.51 -1.92 5.59
C LEU A 27 -16.08 -3.26 6.23
N GLN A 28 -16.76 -3.64 7.31
CA GLN A 28 -16.84 -5.06 7.71
C GLN A 28 -17.92 -5.85 6.94
N ILE A 29 -18.64 -5.23 5.98
CA ILE A 29 -19.94 -5.75 5.52
C ILE A 29 -20.07 -5.94 3.99
N LEU A 30 -19.19 -5.37 3.15
CA LEU A 30 -19.29 -5.45 1.67
C LEU A 30 -17.94 -5.82 1.02
N GLY A 31 -17.45 -7.03 1.28
CA GLY A 31 -16.06 -7.44 1.02
C GLY A 31 -15.54 -7.44 -0.44
N GLY A 32 -16.37 -7.13 -1.44
CA GLY A 32 -15.97 -7.14 -2.85
C GLY A 32 -15.34 -5.82 -3.35
N GLU A 33 -16.02 -4.69 -3.13
CA GLU A 33 -15.59 -3.39 -3.65
C GLU A 33 -14.34 -2.88 -2.95
N PHE A 34 -14.26 -3.06 -1.63
CA PHE A 34 -13.12 -2.62 -0.84
C PHE A 34 -11.81 -3.30 -1.27
N ARG A 35 -11.85 -4.63 -1.48
CA ARG A 35 -10.71 -5.40 -1.96
C ARG A 35 -10.23 -4.91 -3.34
N SER A 36 -11.17 -4.56 -4.22
CA SER A 36 -10.84 -4.07 -5.58
C SER A 36 -10.13 -2.73 -5.54
N LYS A 37 -10.57 -1.79 -4.70
CA LYS A 37 -9.88 -0.49 -4.51
C LYS A 37 -8.49 -0.65 -3.90
N GLN A 38 -8.33 -1.54 -2.91
CA GLN A 38 -7.01 -1.85 -2.35
C GLN A 38 -6.05 -2.42 -3.39
N ILE A 39 -6.52 -3.34 -4.24
CA ILE A 39 -5.71 -3.90 -5.34
C ILE A 39 -5.30 -2.79 -6.31
N ALA A 40 -6.24 -1.95 -6.74
CA ALA A 40 -5.96 -0.85 -7.66
C ALA A 40 -4.91 0.12 -7.11
N PHE A 41 -5.02 0.50 -5.84
CA PHE A 41 -4.04 1.35 -5.16
C PHE A 41 -2.64 0.71 -5.17
N TRP A 42 -2.52 -0.58 -4.84
CA TRP A 42 -1.22 -1.26 -4.84
C TRP A 42 -0.64 -1.44 -6.25
N GLU A 43 -1.48 -1.67 -7.28
CA GLU A 43 -1.02 -1.72 -8.67
C GLU A 43 -0.51 -0.35 -9.15
N GLU A 44 -1.17 0.75 -8.77
CA GLU A 44 -0.64 2.09 -9.04
C GLU A 44 0.71 2.29 -8.36
N LEU A 45 0.85 1.89 -7.09
CA LEU A 45 2.11 2.01 -6.37
C LEU A 45 3.23 1.18 -7.01
N LYS A 46 2.96 -0.03 -7.50
CA LYS A 46 3.94 -0.84 -8.25
C LYS A 46 4.34 -0.21 -9.57
N SER A 47 3.44 0.50 -10.23
CA SER A 47 3.72 1.18 -11.50
C SER A 47 4.56 2.44 -11.30
N LYS A 48 4.25 3.22 -10.25
CA LYS A 48 4.94 4.50 -9.97
C LYS A 48 6.22 4.34 -9.16
N HIS A 49 6.28 3.38 -8.24
CA HIS A 49 7.46 3.07 -7.44
C HIS A 49 8.06 1.79 -8.01
N THR A 50 9.36 1.75 -8.25
CA THR A 50 10.06 0.53 -8.69
C THR A 50 10.11 -0.48 -7.54
N LEU A 51 8.97 -1.07 -7.21
CA LEU A 51 8.81 -2.01 -6.11
C LEU A 51 9.43 -3.35 -6.51
N PRO A 52 10.32 -3.92 -5.68
CA PRO A 52 10.89 -5.23 -5.95
C PRO A 52 9.82 -6.30 -6.17
N TYR A 53 9.91 -7.02 -7.30
CA TYR A 53 9.01 -8.12 -7.61
C TYR A 53 9.22 -9.30 -6.64
N GLY A 54 8.15 -10.03 -6.34
CA GLY A 54 8.21 -11.22 -5.47
C GLY A 54 8.50 -10.91 -3.99
N LYS A 55 8.42 -9.64 -3.58
CA LYS A 55 8.57 -9.22 -2.18
C LYS A 55 7.25 -8.68 -1.63
N ALA A 56 7.01 -8.93 -0.35
CA ALA A 56 5.92 -8.29 0.37
C ALA A 56 6.27 -6.81 0.63
N HIS A 57 5.29 -5.93 0.44
CA HIS A 57 5.41 -4.49 0.66
C HIS A 57 4.36 -4.03 1.67
N TYR A 58 4.70 -3.01 2.46
CA TYR A 58 3.76 -2.38 3.40
C TYR A 58 4.08 -0.89 3.53
N ILE A 59 3.11 -0.14 4.04
CA ILE A 59 3.25 1.30 4.23
C ILE A 59 3.35 1.59 5.73
N LYS A 60 4.31 2.44 6.09
CA LYS A 60 4.50 2.95 7.45
C LYS A 60 4.92 4.41 7.40
N ASN A 61 4.20 5.29 8.12
CA ASN A 61 4.46 6.73 8.16
C ASN A 61 4.55 7.39 6.77
N GLY A 62 3.76 6.92 5.80
CA GLY A 62 3.76 7.44 4.43
C GLY A 62 4.97 7.06 3.58
N PHE A 63 5.72 6.03 3.99
CA PHE A 63 6.80 5.42 3.23
C PHE A 63 6.48 3.95 2.94
N ILE A 64 6.95 3.46 1.80
CA ILE A 64 6.80 2.06 1.38
C ILE A 64 8.06 1.31 1.81
N TYR A 65 7.85 0.17 2.46
CA TYR A 65 8.90 -0.70 2.94
C TYR A 65 8.73 -2.12 2.38
N THR A 66 9.86 -2.82 2.28
CA THR A 66 9.91 -4.26 1.99
C THR A 66 10.81 -4.96 3.00
N GLN A 67 10.58 -6.26 3.23
CA GLN A 67 11.44 -7.06 4.09
C GLN A 67 12.47 -7.83 3.25
N VAL A 68 13.73 -7.69 3.63
CA VAL A 68 14.86 -8.41 3.04
C VAL A 68 15.44 -9.36 4.08
N MET A 69 15.65 -10.62 3.70
CA MET A 69 16.49 -11.55 4.46
C MET A 69 17.93 -11.28 4.01
N LYS A 70 18.81 -10.96 4.97
CA LYS A 70 20.26 -10.93 4.76
C LYS A 70 20.79 -12.36 4.83
#